data_AF-A0A098DJU8-F1
#
_entry.id   AF-A0A098DJU8-F1
#
_cell.length_a   1.000
_cell.length_b   1.000
_cell.length_c   1.000
_cell.angle_alpha   90.00
_cell.angle_beta   90.00
_cell.angle_gamma   90.00
#
_symmetry.space_group_name_H-M   'P 1'
#
loop_
_entity.id
_entity.type
_entity.pdbx_description
1 polymer ?
#
loop_
_entity_poly.entity_id
_entity_poly.type
_entity_poly.pdbx_seq_one_letter_code
_entity_poly.pdbx_strand_id
1 'polypeptide(L)'
;MAVPQLIRYRSVGLVGGISKYKSSEVIRQKQRHFCNTSAYKASILSHYTTASPLCRNRNIRCSTPPPASSSYSHAAKMRTKTTHASEVASDPQSGKHQINLIRGWPNPGLLPVDLISAAAQRNLSDPSIYVPALQYGADPGYQPLREALATWLSEHYHVERDPNRICISGGASQNVACILQSFTDPHVTQAVWCISPSYHLVFQVFRDNGFDGRLRATPEDEEGVDVETLEAKIAEFEKNAPEAKPPLSDAGKDRKHYRHVIYAVPTCSNPSGKTMSLRRREALVRLARKYDALIICDDVYDFLQWRIDSNPNQVSARVDDQEHPEMLLPRLCDIDLAMGQADNDPQGFGHAISNGSFSKLVGPGMRTGWLEGSPAFAYGLAQTGATKSGGSPSQFCASLMADLLQSGSLQDRLATTIRPQLQHRHRIMMEAIHKHLGPLSVGIRDAGLPEGLVYGGYFVWLTFEEGISAKVVSQAAIAEENLVVGNGTMFQVPGDEKTVHLDNAVRLTFAYIPEEDLTEGVERLAGVLRRIKENPEKYKASASTTADSDIINANK
;
A
#
# COMPACT_ATOMS: atom_id res chain seq x y z
N MET A 1 8.09 -7.68 -48.45
CA MET A 1 7.37 -8.96 -48.55
C MET A 1 7.75 -9.82 -47.36
N ALA A 2 6.83 -10.67 -46.91
CA ALA A 2 6.82 -11.50 -45.70
C ALA A 2 6.39 -10.78 -44.39
N VAL A 3 5.09 -10.96 -44.09
CA VAL A 3 4.35 -10.58 -42.88
C VAL A 3 4.13 -11.87 -42.07
N PRO A 4 4.34 -11.92 -40.74
CA PRO A 4 3.87 -13.03 -39.91
C PRO A 4 2.44 -12.79 -39.40
N GLN A 5 1.69 -13.89 -39.31
CA GLN A 5 0.24 -13.99 -39.23
C GLN A 5 -0.35 -13.63 -37.85
N LEU A 6 -1.47 -12.90 -37.87
CA LEU A 6 -2.38 -12.72 -36.73
C LEU A 6 -3.13 -14.01 -36.40
N ILE A 7 -3.12 -14.40 -35.12
CA ILE A 7 -4.05 -15.39 -34.56
C ILE A 7 -5.38 -14.67 -34.26
N ARG A 8 -6.43 -15.01 -35.00
CA ARG A 8 -7.82 -14.55 -34.77
C ARG A 8 -8.49 -15.42 -33.71
N TYR A 9 -8.97 -14.82 -32.62
CA TYR A 9 -9.99 -15.41 -31.75
C TYR A 9 -11.36 -15.34 -32.45
N ARG A 10 -12.01 -16.50 -32.64
CA ARG A 10 -13.40 -16.59 -33.09
C ARG A 10 -14.32 -16.75 -31.87
N SER A 11 -15.30 -15.85 -31.77
CA SER A 11 -16.49 -15.94 -30.93
C SER A 11 -17.45 -17.01 -31.44
N VAL A 12 -17.94 -17.90 -30.56
CA VAL A 12 -19.19 -18.65 -30.79
C VAL A 12 -19.95 -18.74 -29.47
N GLY A 13 -21.24 -18.40 -29.51
CA GLY A 13 -22.15 -18.31 -28.38
C GLY A 13 -22.71 -19.62 -27.84
N LEU A 14 -23.38 -19.46 -26.70
CA LEU A 14 -24.13 -20.40 -25.86
C LEU A 14 -25.08 -21.35 -26.61
N VAL A 15 -25.19 -22.61 -26.14
CA VAL A 15 -26.42 -23.29 -25.63
C VAL A 15 -25.98 -24.56 -24.86
N GLY A 16 -26.74 -24.94 -23.81
CA GLY A 16 -26.36 -25.85 -22.74
C GLY A 16 -26.32 -27.35 -23.04
N GLY A 17 -25.93 -28.13 -22.01
CA GLY A 17 -25.95 -29.60 -22.04
C GLY A 17 -25.00 -30.24 -21.04
N ILE A 18 -25.56 -30.76 -19.95
CA ILE A 18 -24.90 -31.59 -18.95
C ILE A 18 -24.32 -32.85 -19.61
N SER A 19 -23.02 -33.13 -19.43
CA SER A 19 -22.51 -34.51 -19.44
C SER A 19 -21.12 -34.63 -18.81
N LYS A 20 -21.00 -35.60 -17.90
CA LYS A 20 -19.78 -36.07 -17.25
C LYS A 20 -18.82 -36.65 -18.28
N TYR A 21 -17.55 -36.25 -18.29
CA TYR A 21 -16.46 -37.13 -18.74
C TYR A 21 -15.21 -36.98 -17.89
N LYS A 22 -14.86 -38.10 -17.25
CA LYS A 22 -13.52 -38.44 -16.79
C LYS A 22 -12.59 -38.50 -18.00
N SER A 23 -11.46 -37.82 -17.96
CA SER A 23 -10.18 -38.34 -18.49
C SER A 23 -9.03 -37.42 -18.06
N SER A 24 -8.20 -37.90 -17.15
CA SER A 24 -6.93 -37.26 -16.78
C SER A 24 -5.92 -38.35 -16.46
N GLU A 25 -5.47 -39.05 -17.49
CA GLU A 25 -4.43 -40.10 -17.39
C GLU A 25 -3.27 -39.86 -18.37
N VAL A 26 -3.00 -38.59 -18.72
CA VAL A 26 -1.82 -38.22 -19.54
C VAL A 26 -0.94 -37.14 -18.87
N ILE A 27 -1.27 -36.69 -17.65
CA ILE A 27 -0.43 -35.76 -16.87
C ILE A 27 0.04 -36.45 -15.56
N ARG A 28 0.49 -37.70 -15.64
CA ARG A 28 1.09 -38.41 -14.49
C ARG A 28 2.48 -39.01 -14.76
N GLN A 29 3.10 -38.68 -15.89
CA GLN A 29 4.37 -39.29 -16.29
C GLN A 29 5.55 -38.32 -16.54
N LYS A 30 5.49 -37.09 -16.00
CA LYS A 30 6.64 -36.16 -16.01
C LYS A 30 7.05 -35.55 -14.66
N GLN A 31 6.49 -36.03 -13.54
CA GLN A 31 6.86 -35.59 -12.18
C GLN A 31 7.45 -36.71 -11.31
N ARG A 32 8.19 -37.65 -11.94
CA ARG A 32 9.02 -38.64 -11.23
C ARG A 32 10.41 -38.72 -11.85
N HIS A 33 11.12 -37.61 -11.86
CA HIS A 33 12.57 -37.57 -12.10
C HIS A 33 13.09 -36.27 -11.48
N PHE A 34 13.22 -36.23 -10.16
CA PHE A 34 14.14 -35.39 -9.36
C PHE A 34 13.81 -35.59 -7.88
N CYS A 35 13.97 -36.83 -7.40
CA CYS A 35 14.06 -37.14 -5.98
C CYS A 35 14.64 -38.55 -5.86
N ASN A 36 15.96 -38.66 -5.96
CA ASN A 36 16.80 -39.71 -5.36
C ASN A 36 18.21 -39.66 -5.94
N THR A 37 19.12 -39.02 -5.21
CA THR A 37 20.53 -39.48 -5.08
C THR A 37 21.15 -38.78 -3.86
N SER A 38 20.88 -39.32 -2.67
CA SER A 38 21.76 -39.19 -1.52
C SER A 38 22.36 -40.57 -1.29
N ALA A 39 23.68 -40.68 -1.49
CA ALA A 39 24.62 -41.68 -1.00
C ALA A 39 25.70 -41.94 -2.07
N TYR A 40 26.90 -41.39 -1.87
CA TYR A 40 28.18 -42.13 -1.88
C TYR A 40 29.40 -41.20 -1.74
N LYS A 41 30.36 -41.65 -0.92
CA LYS A 41 31.76 -41.19 -0.68
C LYS A 41 31.91 -40.01 0.29
N ALA A 42 32.30 -40.17 1.56
CA ALA A 42 33.40 -40.90 2.22
C ALA A 42 34.81 -40.28 2.00
N SER A 43 35.41 -39.87 3.13
CA SER A 43 36.84 -39.90 3.48
C SER A 43 37.83 -39.17 2.55
N ILE A 44 38.57 -38.20 3.10
CA ILE A 44 40.04 -38.25 3.27
C ILE A 44 40.51 -36.96 3.97
N LEU A 45 41.02 -37.14 5.19
CA LEU A 45 41.93 -36.23 5.89
C LEU A 45 43.31 -36.90 5.81
N SER A 46 44.30 -36.20 5.27
CA SER A 46 45.68 -36.10 5.80
C SER A 46 46.69 -35.74 4.70
N HIS A 47 47.78 -35.13 5.15
CA HIS A 47 49.02 -34.78 4.44
C HIS A 47 48.96 -33.46 3.66
N TYR A 48 49.49 -32.40 4.27
CA TYR A 48 50.82 -31.88 3.91
C TYR A 48 51.38 -31.01 5.04
N THR A 49 52.41 -31.54 5.70
CA THR A 49 53.42 -30.79 6.44
C THR A 49 54.61 -30.56 5.51
N THR A 50 55.03 -29.31 5.33
CA THR A 50 56.44 -28.95 5.06
C THR A 50 56.68 -27.56 5.64
N ALA A 51 57.84 -27.40 6.26
CA ALA A 51 58.21 -26.29 7.12
C ALA A 51 59.29 -25.40 6.49
N SER A 52 59.14 -24.07 6.71
CA SER A 52 60.18 -23.05 7.02
C SER A 52 61.31 -22.71 6.02
N PRO A 53 62.11 -21.63 6.25
CA PRO A 53 61.95 -20.46 7.15
C PRO A 53 62.36 -19.09 6.49
N LEU A 54 62.17 -17.97 7.22
CA LEU A 54 63.13 -16.84 7.45
C LEU A 54 62.39 -15.66 8.12
N CYS A 55 62.60 -15.41 9.43
CA CYS A 55 63.51 -14.39 10.02
C CYS A 55 63.00 -12.93 9.86
N ARG A 56 62.77 -12.09 10.88
CA ARG A 56 63.53 -11.82 12.12
C ARG A 56 62.69 -11.12 13.21
N ASN A 57 62.95 -11.51 14.47
CA ASN A 57 63.18 -10.72 15.71
C ASN A 57 62.32 -9.46 16.04
N ARG A 58 62.03 -9.12 17.30
CA ARG A 58 61.90 -9.75 18.64
C ARG A 58 61.60 -8.58 19.61
N ASN A 59 61.10 -8.91 20.80
CA ASN A 59 61.07 -8.14 22.07
C ASN A 59 59.84 -7.22 22.30
N ILE A 60 59.01 -7.34 23.36
CA ILE A 60 59.22 -7.85 24.74
C ILE A 60 57.90 -8.35 25.41
N ARG A 61 58.05 -9.52 26.08
CA ARG A 61 57.49 -10.10 27.33
C ARG A 61 55.98 -10.20 27.66
N CYS A 62 55.61 -11.44 27.95
CA CYS A 62 54.41 -11.96 28.59
C CYS A 62 54.42 -11.88 30.13
N SER A 63 53.22 -11.95 30.72
CA SER A 63 52.97 -12.68 31.98
C SER A 63 51.58 -13.33 31.95
N THR A 64 51.54 -14.61 32.29
CA THR A 64 50.42 -15.58 32.31
C THR A 64 49.50 -15.46 33.54
N PRO A 65 48.33 -16.14 33.57
CA PRO A 65 47.21 -15.87 34.48
C PRO A 65 47.15 -16.82 35.70
N PRO A 66 46.20 -16.64 36.64
CA PRO A 66 45.72 -17.73 37.48
C PRO A 66 44.26 -18.15 37.16
N PRO A 67 43.84 -19.37 37.57
CA PRO A 67 42.65 -20.05 37.07
C PRO A 67 41.41 -19.89 37.97
N ALA A 68 40.30 -20.41 37.44
CA ALA A 68 38.93 -20.34 37.92
C ALA A 68 38.68 -20.78 39.36
N SER A 69 37.68 -20.15 39.99
CA SER A 69 36.85 -20.77 41.02
C SER A 69 35.40 -20.30 40.92
N SER A 70 34.52 -21.29 40.95
CA SER A 70 33.06 -21.26 41.10
C SER A 70 32.50 -20.16 42.01
N SER A 71 31.33 -19.61 41.67
CA SER A 71 30.05 -19.87 42.39
C SER A 71 29.01 -18.76 42.16
N TYR A 72 27.75 -19.14 42.35
CA TYR A 72 26.53 -18.33 42.52
C TYR A 72 25.77 -17.84 41.28
N SER A 73 24.83 -18.71 40.90
CA SER A 73 23.43 -18.41 40.59
C SER A 73 22.91 -17.00 40.96
N HIS A 74 22.47 -16.26 39.96
CA HIS A 74 21.19 -15.53 40.04
C HIS A 74 20.54 -15.46 38.66
N ALA A 75 19.55 -16.32 38.46
CA ALA A 75 18.59 -16.18 37.39
C ALA A 75 17.71 -14.96 37.67
N ALA A 76 18.12 -13.80 37.19
CA ALA A 76 17.23 -12.65 37.10
C ALA A 76 16.24 -12.92 35.97
N LYS A 77 15.02 -13.34 36.36
CA LYS A 77 13.82 -13.19 35.53
C LYS A 77 13.66 -11.70 35.24
N MET A 78 14.25 -11.21 34.15
CA MET A 78 13.85 -9.94 33.56
C MET A 78 12.44 -10.13 33.03
N ARG A 79 11.48 -9.84 33.89
CA ARG A 79 10.11 -9.57 33.51
C ARG A 79 10.17 -8.28 32.69
N THR A 80 10.28 -8.41 31.38
CA THR A 80 10.09 -7.29 30.45
C THR A 80 8.70 -6.72 30.74
N LYS A 81 8.66 -5.61 31.49
CA LYS A 81 7.48 -4.75 31.49
C LYS A 81 7.34 -4.27 30.06
N THR A 82 6.35 -4.80 29.36
CA THR A 82 5.82 -4.20 28.15
C THR A 82 5.48 -2.75 28.51
N THR A 83 6.30 -1.81 28.07
CA THR A 83 5.96 -0.40 28.16
C THR A 83 4.77 -0.20 27.25
N HIS A 84 3.57 -0.16 27.84
CA HIS A 84 2.39 0.34 27.15
C HIS A 84 2.76 1.71 26.56
N ALA A 85 2.65 1.83 25.24
CA ALA A 85 2.56 3.13 24.59
C ALA A 85 1.18 3.72 24.97
N SER A 86 1.06 4.21 26.19
CA SER A 86 -0.13 4.88 26.71
C SER A 86 0.29 6.14 27.45
N GLU A 87 0.73 7.14 26.71
CA GLU A 87 0.63 8.53 27.15
C GLU A 87 -0.10 9.29 26.05
N VAL A 88 -1.42 9.08 26.01
CA VAL A 88 -2.35 9.96 25.30
C VAL A 88 -2.84 10.96 26.34
N ALA A 89 -2.64 12.25 26.07
CA ALA A 89 -3.09 13.34 26.92
C ALA A 89 -4.58 13.18 27.23
N SER A 90 -4.90 12.99 28.51
CA SER A 90 -6.27 12.98 29.01
C SER A 90 -6.75 14.42 29.17
N ASP A 91 -7.71 14.85 28.35
CA ASP A 91 -8.94 15.50 28.81
C ASP A 91 -9.96 15.59 27.66
N PRO A 92 -11.09 14.87 27.78
CA PRO A 92 -12.36 15.58 27.74
C PRO A 92 -13.29 15.17 28.89
N GLN A 93 -14.27 16.05 29.17
CA GLN A 93 -15.30 16.01 30.22
C GLN A 93 -15.98 14.65 30.53
N SER A 94 -15.83 13.61 29.70
CA SER A 94 -16.47 12.29 29.85
C SER A 94 -15.73 11.34 30.80
N GLY A 95 -14.46 11.59 31.14
CA GLY A 95 -13.65 10.70 31.98
C GLY A 95 -13.26 9.35 31.33
N LYS A 96 -13.60 9.15 30.04
CA LYS A 96 -13.25 7.95 29.26
C LYS A 96 -11.86 8.08 28.64
N HIS A 97 -11.14 6.96 28.49
CA HIS A 97 -9.91 6.95 27.70
C HIS A 97 -10.22 7.21 26.22
N GLN A 98 -9.25 7.82 25.52
CA GLN A 98 -9.44 8.17 24.12
C GLN A 98 -9.32 6.93 23.23
N ILE A 99 -10.28 6.74 22.34
CA ILE A 99 -10.22 5.74 21.27
C ILE A 99 -10.08 6.48 19.93
N ASN A 100 -9.01 6.20 19.19
CA ASN A 100 -8.70 6.88 17.93
C ASN A 100 -8.82 5.92 16.74
N LEU A 101 -9.96 5.95 16.06
CA LEU A 101 -10.27 5.16 14.87
C LEU A 101 -9.94 5.87 13.55
N ILE A 102 -9.15 6.95 13.57
CA ILE A 102 -8.70 7.63 12.35
C ILE A 102 -7.28 7.25 11.92
N ARG A 103 -6.41 6.78 12.82
CA ARG A 103 -5.01 6.47 12.48
C ARG A 103 -4.87 5.29 11.52
N GLY A 104 -4.48 5.58 10.27
CA GLY A 104 -4.20 4.58 9.25
C GLY A 104 -2.79 3.98 9.35
N TRP A 105 -2.31 3.68 10.55
CA TRP A 105 -0.95 3.18 10.81
C TRP A 105 -0.98 1.70 11.21
N PRO A 106 0.11 0.93 10.99
CA PRO A 106 0.19 -0.42 11.53
C PRO A 106 0.17 -0.39 13.07
N ASN A 107 -0.44 -1.39 13.70
CA ASN A 107 -0.35 -1.57 15.15
C ASN A 107 1.13 -1.68 15.57
N PRO A 108 1.58 -0.99 16.64
CA PRO A 108 2.97 -1.06 17.10
C PRO A 108 3.47 -2.47 17.40
N GLY A 109 2.60 -3.37 17.88
CA GLY A 109 2.93 -4.78 18.13
C GLY A 109 3.13 -5.63 16.87
N LEU A 110 2.76 -5.13 15.69
CA LEU A 110 2.99 -5.79 14.41
C LEU A 110 4.29 -5.35 13.73
N LEU A 111 4.99 -4.35 14.26
CA LEU A 111 6.26 -3.87 13.72
C LEU A 111 7.35 -4.98 13.80
N PRO A 112 8.10 -5.26 12.73
CA PRO A 112 9.06 -6.36 12.66
C PRO A 112 10.43 -5.98 13.26
N VAL A 113 10.44 -5.55 14.54
CA VAL A 113 11.65 -5.06 15.21
C VAL A 113 12.79 -6.09 15.15
N ASP A 114 12.48 -7.36 15.41
CA ASP A 114 13.48 -8.43 15.40
C ASP A 114 14.08 -8.65 14.00
N LEU A 115 13.25 -8.62 12.95
CA LEU A 115 13.72 -8.79 11.58
C LEU A 115 14.58 -7.61 11.13
N ILE A 116 14.16 -6.38 11.45
CA ILE A 116 14.93 -5.17 11.13
C ILE A 116 16.27 -5.19 11.88
N SER A 117 16.27 -5.55 13.16
CA SER A 117 17.48 -5.67 13.98
C SER A 117 18.46 -6.69 13.40
N ALA A 118 17.96 -7.88 13.04
CA ALA A 118 18.78 -8.93 12.44
C ALA A 118 19.32 -8.52 11.06
N ALA A 119 18.50 -7.89 10.22
CA ALA A 119 18.92 -7.35 8.93
C ALA A 119 20.00 -6.28 9.10
N ALA A 120 19.85 -5.37 10.06
CA ALA A 120 20.84 -4.33 10.34
C ALA A 120 22.19 -4.93 10.77
N GLN A 121 22.18 -5.94 11.64
CA GLN A 121 23.40 -6.64 12.05
C GLN A 121 24.10 -7.36 10.89
N ARG A 122 23.34 -8.01 9.99
CA ARG A 122 23.89 -8.63 8.78
C ARG A 122 24.50 -7.59 7.85
N ASN A 123 23.75 -6.52 7.55
CA ASN A 123 24.20 -5.45 6.66
C ASN A 123 25.47 -4.78 7.20
N LEU A 124 25.53 -4.46 8.50
CA LEU A 124 26.64 -3.75 9.13
C LEU A 124 27.87 -4.63 9.44
N SER A 125 27.76 -5.95 9.33
CA SER A 125 28.90 -6.85 9.56
C SER A 125 29.68 -7.20 8.29
N ASP A 126 29.14 -6.93 7.10
CA ASP A 126 29.77 -7.20 5.81
C ASP A 126 30.14 -5.90 5.07
N PRO A 127 31.46 -5.60 4.88
CA PRO A 127 31.91 -4.44 4.12
C PRO A 127 31.39 -4.35 2.70
N SER A 128 31.10 -5.49 2.06
CA SER A 128 30.52 -5.50 0.71
C SER A 128 29.09 -4.96 0.68
N ILE A 129 28.42 -4.90 1.83
CA ILE A 129 27.04 -4.41 1.98
C ILE A 129 27.03 -3.02 2.62
N TYR A 130 27.67 -2.82 3.78
CA TYR A 130 27.55 -1.52 4.47
C TYR A 130 28.25 -0.39 3.72
N VAL A 131 29.35 -0.65 2.98
CA VAL A 131 30.03 0.41 2.23
C VAL A 131 29.09 1.02 1.18
N PRO A 132 28.48 0.26 0.26
CA PRO A 132 27.53 0.83 -0.69
C PRO A 132 26.20 1.29 -0.05
N ALA A 133 25.79 0.74 1.10
CA ALA A 133 24.57 1.16 1.78
C ALA A 133 24.71 2.49 2.55
N LEU A 134 25.92 2.82 3.01
CA LEU A 134 26.22 4.05 3.77
C LEU A 134 26.85 5.17 2.92
N GLN A 135 27.08 4.93 1.63
CA GLN A 135 27.59 5.91 0.67
C GLN A 135 26.46 6.47 -0.20
N TYR A 136 26.79 7.50 -0.98
CA TYR A 136 25.93 7.92 -2.09
C TYR A 136 25.67 6.75 -3.05
N GLY A 137 24.43 6.69 -3.54
CA GLY A 137 23.90 5.59 -4.33
C GLY A 137 23.69 5.95 -5.81
N ALA A 138 23.25 4.96 -6.57
CA ALA A 138 22.78 5.17 -7.94
C ALA A 138 21.43 5.91 -7.95
N ASP A 139 21.17 6.67 -9.01
CA ASP A 139 19.94 7.45 -9.16
C ASP A 139 18.67 6.58 -9.12
N PRO A 140 18.57 5.42 -9.79
CA PRO A 140 17.39 4.56 -9.68
C PRO A 140 17.23 3.91 -8.28
N GLY A 141 18.29 3.96 -7.48
CA GLY A 141 18.36 3.47 -6.11
C GLY A 141 19.16 2.20 -5.90
N TYR A 142 19.18 1.73 -4.65
CA TYR A 142 20.00 0.59 -4.22
C TYR A 142 19.71 -0.66 -5.06
N GLN A 143 20.68 -1.06 -5.88
CA GLN A 143 20.50 -2.08 -6.91
C GLN A 143 20.01 -3.44 -6.36
N PRO A 144 20.55 -3.98 -5.24
CA PRO A 144 20.02 -5.23 -4.68
C PRO A 144 18.55 -5.16 -4.28
N LEU A 145 18.06 -4.00 -3.83
CA LEU A 145 16.64 -3.82 -3.54
C LEU A 145 15.80 -3.85 -4.83
N ARG A 146 16.24 -3.19 -5.89
CA ARG A 146 15.52 -3.19 -7.18
C ARG A 146 15.39 -4.60 -7.74
N GLU A 147 16.45 -5.40 -7.66
CA GLU A 147 16.43 -6.80 -8.09
C GLU A 147 15.53 -7.67 -7.23
N ALA A 148 15.57 -7.50 -5.90
CA ALA A 148 14.74 -8.23 -4.97
C ALA A 148 13.25 -7.89 -5.14
N LEU A 149 12.92 -6.61 -5.31
CA LEU A 149 11.57 -6.16 -5.63
C LEU A 149 11.09 -6.72 -6.97
N ALA A 150 11.93 -6.67 -8.02
CA ALA A 150 11.55 -7.22 -9.32
C ALA A 150 11.19 -8.70 -9.22
N THR A 151 11.97 -9.49 -8.48
CA THR A 151 11.65 -10.89 -8.22
C THR A 151 10.33 -11.02 -7.44
N TRP A 152 10.23 -10.37 -6.29
CA TRP A 152 9.06 -10.47 -5.41
C TRP A 152 7.74 -10.04 -6.07
N LEU A 153 7.76 -8.95 -6.83
CA LEU A 153 6.60 -8.43 -7.56
C LEU A 153 6.27 -9.33 -8.76
N SER A 154 7.27 -9.84 -9.48
CA SER A 154 7.05 -10.79 -10.59
C SER A 154 6.40 -12.09 -10.13
N GLU A 155 6.79 -12.61 -8.97
CA GLU A 155 6.22 -13.81 -8.39
C GLU A 155 4.78 -13.58 -7.92
N HIS A 156 4.52 -12.44 -7.27
CA HIS A 156 3.19 -12.12 -6.75
C HIS A 156 2.16 -11.79 -7.84
N TYR A 157 2.52 -11.00 -8.85
CA TYR A 157 1.60 -10.59 -9.92
C TYR A 157 1.67 -11.48 -11.17
N HIS A 158 2.56 -12.48 -11.19
CA HIS A 158 2.81 -13.35 -12.33
C HIS A 158 3.17 -12.60 -13.63
N VAL A 159 4.03 -11.60 -13.50
CA VAL A 159 4.54 -10.76 -14.61
C VAL A 159 6.02 -11.03 -14.86
N GLU A 160 6.56 -10.53 -15.98
CA GLU A 160 7.98 -10.65 -16.26
C GLU A 160 8.83 -9.84 -15.25
N ARG A 161 9.87 -10.48 -14.71
CA ARG A 161 10.85 -9.85 -13.83
C ARG A 161 11.69 -8.85 -14.60
N ASP A 162 11.57 -7.56 -14.28
CA ASP A 162 12.45 -6.52 -14.82
C ASP A 162 12.76 -5.42 -13.78
N PRO A 163 13.99 -5.36 -13.23
CA PRO A 163 14.38 -4.30 -12.30
C PRO A 163 14.47 -2.91 -12.95
N ASN A 164 14.53 -2.80 -14.28
CA ASN A 164 14.55 -1.50 -14.96
C ASN A 164 13.22 -0.77 -14.87
N ARG A 165 12.13 -1.49 -14.57
CA ARG A 165 10.81 -0.91 -14.30
C ARG A 165 10.70 -0.26 -12.93
N ILE A 166 11.72 -0.41 -12.07
CA ILE A 166 11.67 -0.02 -10.66
C ILE A 166 12.62 1.14 -10.36
N CYS A 167 12.09 2.17 -9.71
CA CYS A 167 12.85 3.27 -9.11
C CYS A 167 12.55 3.35 -7.60
N ILE A 168 13.58 3.35 -6.75
CA ILE A 168 13.41 3.46 -5.30
C ILE A 168 13.04 4.90 -4.91
N SER A 169 12.18 5.03 -3.91
CA SER A 169 11.70 6.30 -3.37
C SER A 169 11.71 6.30 -1.84
N GLY A 170 11.53 7.46 -1.21
CA GLY A 170 11.42 7.53 0.25
C GLY A 170 10.00 7.22 0.76
N GLY A 171 9.25 6.40 0.03
CA GLY A 171 7.87 6.02 0.30
C GLY A 171 6.86 6.77 -0.57
N ALA A 172 5.62 6.27 -0.55
CA ALA A 172 4.53 6.68 -1.44
C ALA A 172 4.37 8.20 -1.64
N SER A 173 4.29 8.99 -0.55
CA SER A 173 4.07 10.44 -0.67
C SER A 173 5.22 11.20 -1.33
N GLN A 174 6.48 10.83 -1.02
CA GLN A 174 7.63 11.45 -1.69
C GLN A 174 7.68 11.04 -3.16
N ASN A 175 7.31 9.79 -3.45
CA ASN A 175 7.27 9.31 -4.82
C ASN A 175 6.26 10.10 -5.68
N VAL A 176 5.04 10.35 -5.16
CA VAL A 176 4.05 11.22 -5.83
C VAL A 176 4.65 12.60 -6.10
N ALA A 177 5.34 13.20 -5.12
CA ALA A 177 6.01 14.48 -5.33
C ALA A 177 7.06 14.41 -6.46
N CYS A 178 7.93 13.40 -6.48
CA CYS A 178 8.94 13.23 -7.52
C CYS A 178 8.32 12.97 -8.91
N ILE A 179 7.22 12.21 -8.96
CA ILE A 179 6.46 11.96 -10.19
C ILE A 179 5.94 13.29 -10.75
N LEU A 180 5.30 14.12 -9.92
CA LEU A 180 4.79 15.41 -10.35
C LEU A 180 5.93 16.32 -10.83
N GLN A 181 7.03 16.41 -10.08
CA GLN A 181 8.19 17.22 -10.48
C GLN A 181 8.83 16.78 -11.79
N SER A 182 8.72 15.50 -12.17
CA SER A 182 9.38 14.94 -13.34
C SER A 182 8.48 14.79 -14.56
N PHE A 183 7.18 14.56 -14.37
CA PHE A 183 6.26 14.17 -15.44
C PHE A 183 5.06 15.11 -15.58
N THR A 184 5.07 16.24 -14.88
CA THR A 184 4.02 17.25 -15.00
C THR A 184 4.62 18.64 -15.11
N ASP A 185 3.86 19.54 -15.71
CA ASP A 185 4.23 20.94 -15.83
C ASP A 185 2.95 21.80 -15.71
N PRO A 186 2.89 22.82 -14.85
CA PRO A 186 1.69 23.64 -14.68
C PRO A 186 1.22 24.40 -15.93
N HIS A 187 1.97 24.47 -17.03
CA HIS A 187 1.50 24.98 -18.31
C HIS A 187 0.98 23.88 -19.24
N VAL A 188 1.37 22.62 -19.02
CA VAL A 188 0.95 21.47 -19.84
C VAL A 188 -0.13 20.64 -19.16
N THR A 189 0.10 20.28 -17.89
CA THR A 189 -0.80 19.49 -17.05
C THR A 189 -1.93 20.38 -16.51
N GLN A 190 -3.11 20.27 -17.11
CA GLN A 190 -4.19 21.21 -16.87
C GLN A 190 -5.18 20.77 -15.79
N ALA A 191 -5.31 19.47 -15.51
CA ALA A 191 -6.20 18.95 -14.49
C ALA A 191 -5.64 17.73 -13.76
N VAL A 192 -5.98 17.61 -12.48
CA VAL A 192 -5.71 16.44 -11.64
C VAL A 192 -7.04 15.86 -11.18
N TRP A 193 -7.38 14.68 -11.68
CA TRP A 193 -8.59 13.95 -11.41
C TRP A 193 -8.38 13.01 -10.23
N CYS A 194 -8.97 13.34 -9.08
CA CYS A 194 -8.90 12.51 -7.87
C CYS A 194 -10.18 11.67 -7.76
N ILE A 195 -10.00 10.34 -7.70
CA ILE A 195 -11.12 9.45 -7.39
C ILE A 195 -11.58 9.73 -5.97
N SER A 196 -12.88 9.97 -5.80
CA SER A 196 -13.51 10.50 -4.59
C SER A 196 -14.51 9.49 -4.01
N PRO A 197 -14.43 9.18 -2.69
CA PRO A 197 -13.56 9.80 -1.69
C PRO A 197 -12.07 9.46 -1.89
N SER A 198 -11.16 10.36 -1.51
CA SER A 198 -9.72 10.24 -1.82
C SER A 198 -8.81 10.33 -0.60
N TYR A 199 -7.57 9.83 -0.71
CA TYR A 199 -6.56 9.95 0.35
C TYR A 199 -6.15 11.41 0.58
N HIS A 200 -6.76 12.03 1.59
CA HIS A 200 -6.70 13.48 1.83
C HIS A 200 -5.30 14.13 1.92
N LEU A 201 -4.27 13.42 2.38
CA LEU A 201 -2.93 14.00 2.49
C LEU A 201 -2.25 14.18 1.13
N VAL A 202 -2.72 13.51 0.07
CA VAL A 202 -2.18 13.69 -1.28
C VAL A 202 -2.47 15.09 -1.84
N PHE A 203 -3.56 15.74 -1.40
CA PHE A 203 -3.98 17.03 -1.95
C PHE A 203 -2.93 18.10 -1.75
N GLN A 204 -2.25 18.10 -0.59
CA GLN A 204 -1.16 19.04 -0.35
C GLN A 204 0.03 18.80 -1.31
N VAL A 205 0.33 17.54 -1.63
CA VAL A 205 1.40 17.21 -2.59
C VAL A 205 1.08 17.80 -3.97
N PHE A 206 -0.17 17.73 -4.42
CA PHE A 206 -0.57 18.38 -5.68
C PHE A 206 -0.46 19.90 -5.62
N ARG A 207 -0.90 20.53 -4.53
CA ARG A 207 -0.80 22.00 -4.35
C ARG A 207 0.65 22.47 -4.35
N ASP A 208 1.52 21.78 -3.61
CA ASP A 208 2.96 22.10 -3.52
C ASP A 208 3.66 21.99 -4.89
N ASN A 209 3.10 21.22 -5.82
CA ASN A 209 3.58 21.08 -7.20
C ASN A 209 2.86 21.99 -8.21
N GLY A 210 2.15 23.02 -7.74
CA GLY A 210 1.55 24.04 -8.61
C GLY A 210 0.17 23.70 -9.17
N PHE A 211 -0.51 22.68 -8.62
CA PHE A 211 -1.86 22.27 -9.04
C PHE A 211 -2.98 22.79 -8.14
N ASP A 212 -2.70 23.83 -7.35
CA ASP A 212 -3.76 24.48 -6.56
C ASP A 212 -4.87 25.03 -7.48
N GLY A 213 -6.13 24.81 -7.08
CA GLY A 213 -7.30 25.11 -7.91
C GLY A 213 -7.53 24.19 -9.13
N ARG A 214 -6.69 23.17 -9.34
CA ARG A 214 -6.78 22.23 -10.50
C ARG A 214 -7.19 20.81 -10.14
N LEU A 215 -7.42 20.55 -8.86
CA LEU A 215 -8.00 19.30 -8.38
C LEU A 215 -9.46 19.21 -8.84
N ARG A 216 -9.86 18.03 -9.33
CA ARG A 216 -11.22 17.72 -9.77
C ARG A 216 -11.63 16.38 -9.18
N ALA A 217 -12.83 16.29 -8.62
CA ALA A 217 -13.34 15.05 -8.07
C ALA A 217 -13.95 14.18 -9.17
N THR A 218 -13.84 12.87 -9.03
CA THR A 218 -14.61 11.91 -9.83
C THR A 218 -15.18 10.85 -8.90
N PRO A 219 -16.48 10.54 -8.97
CA PRO A 219 -17.10 9.61 -8.05
C PRO A 219 -16.63 8.17 -8.24
N GLU A 220 -16.87 7.36 -7.21
CA GLU A 220 -16.80 5.90 -7.29
C GLU A 220 -18.22 5.30 -7.36
N ASP A 221 -18.37 4.22 -8.12
CA ASP A 221 -19.49 3.28 -8.04
C ASP A 221 -19.10 2.00 -7.27
N GLU A 222 -19.88 0.91 -7.36
CA GLU A 222 -19.62 -0.33 -6.61
C GLU A 222 -18.33 -1.06 -7.04
N GLU A 223 -17.79 -0.79 -8.22
CA GLU A 223 -16.56 -1.39 -8.73
C GLU A 223 -15.35 -0.43 -8.65
N GLY A 224 -15.42 0.61 -7.83
CA GLY A 224 -14.37 1.63 -7.72
C GLY A 224 -14.70 2.85 -8.57
N VAL A 225 -13.74 3.40 -9.32
CA VAL A 225 -13.95 4.62 -10.13
C VAL A 225 -15.14 4.47 -11.09
N ASP A 226 -15.97 5.51 -11.21
CA ASP A 226 -16.94 5.63 -12.31
C ASP A 226 -16.22 6.19 -13.55
N VAL A 227 -15.78 5.30 -14.44
CA VAL A 227 -14.99 5.65 -15.65
C VAL A 227 -15.83 6.41 -16.65
N GLU A 228 -17.11 6.11 -16.77
CA GLU A 228 -18.05 6.78 -17.66
C GLU A 228 -18.23 8.26 -17.25
N THR A 229 -18.46 8.51 -15.95
CA THR A 229 -18.51 9.87 -15.42
C THR A 229 -17.16 10.58 -15.56
N LEU A 230 -16.05 9.90 -15.29
CA LEU A 230 -14.70 10.46 -15.48
C LEU A 230 -14.49 10.92 -16.93
N GLU A 231 -14.82 10.07 -17.90
CA GLU A 231 -14.68 10.37 -19.32
C GLU A 231 -15.52 11.58 -19.72
N ALA A 232 -16.78 11.65 -19.27
CA ALA A 232 -17.66 12.78 -19.54
C ALA A 232 -17.06 14.10 -18.99
N LYS A 233 -16.54 14.08 -17.76
CA LYS A 233 -15.92 15.27 -17.14
C LYS A 233 -14.63 15.69 -17.87
N ILE A 234 -13.77 14.74 -18.27
CA ILE A 234 -12.57 15.05 -19.05
C ILE A 234 -12.94 15.63 -20.42
N ALA A 235 -13.92 15.03 -21.11
CA ALA A 235 -14.37 15.52 -22.41
C ALA A 235 -14.96 16.93 -22.33
N GLU A 236 -15.73 17.23 -21.28
CA GLU A 236 -16.25 18.58 -21.03
C GLU A 236 -15.13 19.57 -20.70
N PHE A 237 -14.14 19.15 -19.91
CA PHE A 237 -12.96 19.96 -19.63
C PHE A 237 -12.20 20.32 -20.91
N GLU A 238 -11.95 19.36 -21.79
CA GLU A 238 -11.22 19.58 -23.04
C GLU A 238 -11.94 20.54 -23.99
N LYS A 239 -13.28 20.56 -24.00
CA LYS A 239 -14.04 21.55 -24.79
C LYS A 239 -13.84 22.99 -24.33
N ASN A 240 -13.56 23.18 -23.05
CA ASN A 240 -13.40 24.49 -22.41
C ASN A 240 -11.95 24.75 -21.98
N ALA A 241 -11.01 23.95 -22.47
CA ALA A 241 -9.64 23.99 -21.98
C ALA A 241 -8.99 25.33 -22.30
N PRO A 242 -8.20 25.89 -21.37
CA PRO A 242 -7.44 27.10 -21.65
C PRO A 242 -6.46 26.86 -22.80
N GLU A 243 -6.13 27.94 -23.52
CA GLU A 243 -5.14 27.90 -24.59
C GLU A 243 -3.82 27.26 -24.11
N ALA A 244 -3.22 26.46 -24.98
CA ALA A 244 -1.97 25.79 -24.69
C ALA A 244 -0.88 26.82 -24.41
N LYS A 245 -0.24 26.69 -23.25
CA LYS A 245 0.93 27.48 -22.88
C LYS A 245 2.19 26.64 -23.12
N PRO A 246 3.30 27.25 -23.53
CA PRO A 246 4.57 26.54 -23.60
C PRO A 246 4.95 26.04 -22.20
N PRO A 247 5.58 24.87 -22.07
CA PRO A 247 5.98 24.34 -20.77
C PRO A 247 6.91 25.32 -20.04
N LEU A 248 6.83 25.37 -18.72
CA LEU A 248 7.73 26.16 -17.87
C LEU A 248 9.15 25.58 -17.86
N SER A 249 9.28 24.26 -18.00
CA SER A 249 10.56 23.57 -18.06
C SER A 249 10.66 22.66 -19.28
N ASP A 250 11.89 22.47 -19.77
CA ASP A 250 12.13 21.42 -20.75
C ASP A 250 12.14 20.07 -20.04
N ALA A 251 11.25 19.17 -20.44
CA ALA A 251 11.22 17.79 -19.94
C ALA A 251 12.50 17.02 -20.32
N GLY A 252 13.17 17.43 -21.40
CA GLY A 252 14.28 16.72 -22.00
C GLY A 252 13.84 15.41 -22.66
N LYS A 253 14.81 14.53 -22.92
CA LYS A 253 14.58 13.24 -23.60
C LYS A 253 14.13 12.10 -22.67
N ASP A 254 14.33 12.27 -21.36
CA ASP A 254 14.14 11.20 -20.38
C ASP A 254 12.76 11.31 -19.69
N ARG A 255 11.94 12.30 -20.04
CA ARG A 255 10.62 12.57 -19.44
C ARG A 255 9.63 13.08 -20.48
N LYS A 256 8.35 13.09 -20.10
CA LYS A 256 7.29 13.84 -20.79
C LYS A 256 6.36 14.50 -19.80
N HIS A 257 5.68 15.57 -20.22
CA HIS A 257 4.64 16.22 -19.42
C HIS A 257 3.26 15.78 -19.90
N TYR A 258 2.49 15.13 -19.02
CA TYR A 258 1.14 14.68 -19.36
C TYR A 258 0.11 15.80 -19.31
N ARG A 259 -0.88 15.77 -20.19
CA ARG A 259 -2.02 16.71 -20.20
C ARG A 259 -2.87 16.61 -18.92
N HIS A 260 -3.11 15.40 -18.44
CA HIS A 260 -3.88 15.13 -17.22
C HIS A 260 -3.13 14.23 -16.25
N VAL A 261 -3.52 14.31 -14.98
CA VAL A 261 -3.17 13.30 -13.97
C VAL A 261 -4.46 12.70 -13.43
N ILE A 262 -4.47 11.39 -13.21
CA ILE A 262 -5.51 10.67 -12.49
C ILE A 262 -4.87 10.06 -11.25
N TYR A 263 -5.40 10.34 -10.06
CA TYR A 263 -4.94 9.73 -8.81
C TYR A 263 -5.98 8.77 -8.28
N ALA A 264 -5.56 7.52 -8.06
CA ALA A 264 -6.43 6.44 -7.64
C ALA A 264 -5.75 5.55 -6.60
N VAL A 265 -6.55 4.91 -5.74
CA VAL A 265 -6.15 3.79 -4.88
C VAL A 265 -6.90 2.55 -5.39
N PRO A 266 -6.34 1.77 -6.34
CA PRO A 266 -7.10 0.75 -7.05
C PRO A 266 -7.53 -0.45 -6.21
N THR A 267 -6.81 -0.74 -5.13
CA THR A 267 -7.04 -1.92 -4.28
C THR A 267 -7.21 -1.46 -2.83
N CYS A 268 -8.29 -1.90 -2.18
CA CYS A 268 -8.58 -1.56 -0.78
C CYS A 268 -8.51 -0.04 -0.51
N SER A 269 -9.22 0.72 -1.35
CA SER A 269 -9.14 2.18 -1.46
C SER A 269 -9.17 2.90 -0.12
N ASN A 270 -8.31 3.90 0.04
CA ASN A 270 -8.39 4.82 1.16
C ASN A 270 -9.20 6.05 0.73
N PRO A 271 -10.43 6.24 1.24
CA PRO A 271 -10.98 5.61 2.44
C PRO A 271 -12.07 4.55 2.22
N SER A 272 -12.55 4.33 0.99
CA SER A 272 -13.79 3.59 0.73
C SER A 272 -13.72 2.07 0.91
N GLY A 273 -12.50 1.51 1.02
CA GLY A 273 -12.23 0.08 1.07
C GLY A 273 -12.44 -0.65 -0.26
N LYS A 274 -12.85 0.05 -1.33
CA LYS A 274 -13.18 -0.55 -2.62
C LYS A 274 -11.94 -1.07 -3.35
N THR A 275 -12.12 -2.14 -4.11
CA THR A 275 -11.14 -2.67 -5.06
C THR A 275 -11.72 -2.60 -6.46
N MET A 276 -10.99 -1.97 -7.38
CA MET A 276 -11.35 -1.85 -8.79
C MET A 276 -11.35 -3.21 -9.48
N SER A 277 -12.44 -3.55 -10.17
CA SER A 277 -12.51 -4.77 -10.99
C SER A 277 -11.54 -4.73 -12.18
N LEU A 278 -11.22 -5.89 -12.76
CA LEU A 278 -10.37 -5.98 -13.95
C LEU A 278 -10.92 -5.11 -15.10
N ARG A 279 -12.22 -5.22 -15.39
CA ARG A 279 -12.86 -4.43 -16.45
C ARG A 279 -12.69 -2.93 -16.18
N ARG A 280 -12.82 -2.49 -14.93
CA ARG A 280 -12.67 -1.08 -14.57
C ARG A 280 -11.24 -0.59 -14.73
N ARG A 281 -10.25 -1.39 -14.31
CA ARG A 281 -8.82 -1.11 -14.50
C ARG A 281 -8.46 -0.96 -15.97
N GLU A 282 -8.91 -1.89 -16.82
CA GLU A 282 -8.68 -1.79 -18.26
C GLU A 282 -9.36 -0.57 -18.90
N ALA A 283 -10.60 -0.25 -18.48
CA ALA A 283 -11.32 0.91 -18.98
C ALA A 283 -10.60 2.22 -18.61
N LEU A 284 -10.08 2.31 -17.37
CA LEU A 284 -9.32 3.47 -16.92
C LEU A 284 -8.01 3.66 -17.71
N VAL A 285 -7.27 2.59 -17.98
CA VAL A 285 -6.04 2.65 -18.81
C VAL A 285 -6.35 3.12 -20.23
N ARG A 286 -7.41 2.58 -20.85
CA ARG A 286 -7.86 3.02 -22.19
C ARG A 286 -8.24 4.51 -22.20
N LEU A 287 -8.93 4.97 -21.16
CA LEU A 287 -9.30 6.37 -21.01
C LEU A 287 -8.06 7.27 -20.85
N ALA A 288 -7.09 6.85 -20.05
CA ALA A 288 -5.87 7.60 -19.83
C ALA A 288 -5.04 7.75 -21.11
N ARG A 289 -4.92 6.68 -21.91
CA ARG A 289 -4.30 6.74 -23.24
C ARG A 289 -5.03 7.71 -24.18
N LYS A 290 -6.37 7.69 -24.17
CA LYS A 290 -7.20 8.54 -25.05
C LYS A 290 -6.97 10.04 -24.80
N TYR A 291 -6.77 10.44 -23.55
CA TYR A 291 -6.68 11.85 -23.17
C TYR A 291 -5.27 12.29 -22.75
N ASP A 292 -4.23 11.47 -22.95
CA ASP A 292 -2.87 11.75 -22.45
C ASP A 292 -2.83 12.03 -20.94
N ALA A 293 -3.38 11.09 -20.17
CA ALA A 293 -3.39 11.16 -18.72
C ALA A 293 -2.37 10.20 -18.08
N LEU A 294 -1.67 10.64 -17.05
CA LEU A 294 -0.90 9.76 -16.17
C LEU A 294 -1.78 9.28 -15.02
N ILE A 295 -1.97 7.97 -14.89
CA ILE A 295 -2.59 7.35 -13.72
C ILE A 295 -1.51 7.06 -12.69
N ILE A 296 -1.61 7.71 -11.52
CA ILE A 296 -0.82 7.44 -10.33
C ILE A 296 -1.65 6.49 -9.44
N CYS A 297 -1.26 5.22 -9.38
CA CYS A 297 -1.91 4.20 -8.54
C CYS A 297 -1.21 4.09 -7.20
N ASP A 298 -1.87 4.44 -6.10
CA ASP A 298 -1.34 4.30 -4.75
C ASP A 298 -1.53 2.87 -4.21
N ASP A 299 -0.69 1.95 -4.69
CA ASP A 299 -0.82 0.48 -4.49
C ASP A 299 -0.24 0.00 -3.14
N VAL A 300 -0.35 0.81 -2.08
CA VAL A 300 0.27 0.54 -0.77
C VAL A 300 -0.44 -0.54 0.06
N TYR A 301 -1.59 -1.04 -0.42
CA TYR A 301 -2.41 -2.04 0.27
C TYR A 301 -2.49 -3.39 -0.45
N ASP A 302 -1.89 -3.55 -1.63
CA ASP A 302 -2.08 -4.74 -2.48
C ASP A 302 -1.75 -6.06 -1.76
N PHE A 303 -0.70 -6.06 -0.93
CA PHE A 303 -0.24 -7.23 -0.15
C PHE A 303 -1.00 -7.47 1.17
N LEU A 304 -2.03 -6.65 1.44
CA LEU A 304 -2.78 -6.64 2.69
C LEU A 304 -4.22 -7.10 2.46
N GLN A 305 -4.40 -8.18 1.69
CA GLN A 305 -5.69 -8.75 1.36
C GLN A 305 -5.85 -10.15 1.97
N TRP A 306 -7.09 -10.55 2.28
CA TRP A 306 -7.41 -11.88 2.80
C TRP A 306 -8.81 -12.30 2.35
N ARG A 307 -9.04 -13.60 2.28
CA ARG A 307 -10.38 -14.14 2.02
C ARG A 307 -11.31 -13.88 3.19
N ILE A 308 -12.57 -13.62 2.86
CA ILE A 308 -13.69 -13.60 3.79
C ILE A 308 -14.61 -14.77 3.47
N ASP A 309 -15.04 -15.50 4.49
CA ASP A 309 -15.94 -16.63 4.29
C ASP A 309 -17.33 -16.13 3.91
N SER A 310 -17.97 -16.77 2.92
CA SER A 310 -19.34 -16.45 2.50
C SER A 310 -20.40 -16.73 3.58
N ASN A 311 -20.02 -17.47 4.63
CA ASN A 311 -20.85 -17.70 5.81
C ASN A 311 -20.00 -17.42 7.06
N PRO A 312 -20.26 -16.32 7.80
CA PRO A 312 -19.48 -15.97 9.00
C PRO A 312 -19.51 -17.03 10.11
N ASN A 313 -20.40 -18.02 10.03
CA ASN A 313 -20.49 -19.14 10.99
C ASN A 313 -19.78 -20.43 10.54
N GLN A 314 -19.21 -20.49 9.33
CA GLN A 314 -18.48 -21.65 8.83
C GLN A 314 -17.06 -21.25 8.43
N VAL A 315 -16.18 -21.19 9.43
CA VAL A 315 -14.76 -20.98 9.18
C VAL A 315 -14.12 -22.32 8.84
N SER A 316 -13.68 -22.46 7.59
CA SER A 316 -12.70 -23.48 7.24
C SER A 316 -11.38 -23.10 7.89
N ALA A 317 -10.94 -23.84 8.91
CA ALA A 317 -9.65 -23.64 9.57
C ALA A 317 -8.43 -23.98 8.68
N ARG A 318 -8.63 -24.24 7.38
CA ARG A 318 -7.60 -24.57 6.42
C ARG A 318 -7.85 -23.80 5.12
N VAL A 319 -7.02 -22.80 4.88
CA VAL A 319 -6.75 -22.32 3.53
C VAL A 319 -5.90 -23.42 2.88
N ASP A 320 -6.31 -23.92 1.72
CA ASP A 320 -5.50 -24.86 0.94
C ASP A 320 -4.13 -24.23 0.67
N ASP A 321 -3.05 -24.98 0.90
CA ASP A 321 -1.66 -24.59 0.66
C ASP A 321 -1.42 -24.11 -0.81
N GLN A 322 -2.33 -24.42 -1.74
CA GLN A 322 -2.31 -23.99 -3.14
C GLN A 322 -3.22 -22.80 -3.48
N GLU A 323 -4.07 -22.34 -2.57
CA GLU A 323 -4.93 -21.17 -2.80
C GLU A 323 -4.27 -19.88 -2.29
N HIS A 324 -4.08 -18.91 -3.18
CA HIS A 324 -3.66 -17.57 -2.76
C HIS A 324 -4.80 -16.89 -1.96
N PRO A 325 -4.52 -16.39 -0.74
CA PRO A 325 -5.55 -15.74 0.08
C PRO A 325 -5.99 -14.36 -0.46
N GLU A 326 -5.38 -13.89 -1.54
CA GLU A 326 -5.48 -12.53 -2.07
C GLU A 326 -6.24 -12.52 -3.40
N MET A 327 -6.95 -11.43 -3.69
CA MET A 327 -7.47 -11.18 -5.03
C MET A 327 -6.32 -10.64 -5.88
N LEU A 328 -5.72 -11.49 -6.70
CA LEU A 328 -4.61 -11.13 -7.59
C LEU A 328 -5.15 -10.50 -8.89
N LEU A 329 -5.57 -9.24 -8.81
CA LEU A 329 -5.87 -8.45 -10.01
C LEU A 329 -4.57 -7.84 -10.57
N PRO A 330 -4.41 -7.80 -11.91
CA PRO A 330 -3.27 -7.12 -12.50
C PRO A 330 -3.31 -5.62 -12.15
N ARG A 331 -2.12 -5.06 -11.91
CA ARG A 331 -1.98 -3.62 -11.66
C ARG A 331 -2.17 -2.85 -12.95
N LEU A 332 -2.56 -1.58 -12.84
CA LEU A 332 -2.83 -0.77 -14.03
C LEU A 332 -1.58 -0.54 -14.87
N CYS A 333 -0.39 -0.46 -14.26
CA CYS A 333 0.87 -0.38 -15.00
C CYS A 333 1.18 -1.65 -15.81
N ASP A 334 0.79 -2.83 -15.30
CA ASP A 334 0.97 -4.09 -16.03
C ASP A 334 -0.03 -4.20 -17.19
N ILE A 335 -1.29 -3.80 -16.96
CA ILE A 335 -2.32 -3.71 -18.01
C ILE A 335 -1.86 -2.76 -19.12
N ASP A 336 -1.38 -1.57 -18.75
CA ASP A 336 -0.88 -0.59 -19.70
C ASP A 336 0.29 -1.14 -20.53
N LEU A 337 1.29 -1.75 -19.90
CA LEU A 337 2.39 -2.38 -20.65
C LEU A 337 1.91 -3.51 -21.57
N ALA A 338 0.97 -4.34 -21.11
CA ALA A 338 0.40 -5.43 -21.91
C ALA A 338 -0.41 -4.94 -23.13
N MET A 339 -0.95 -3.72 -23.09
CA MET A 339 -1.63 -3.09 -24.22
C MET A 339 -0.66 -2.54 -25.28
N GLY A 340 0.65 -2.69 -25.11
CA GLY A 340 1.67 -2.21 -26.04
C GLY A 340 1.84 -0.69 -26.03
N GLN A 341 2.65 -0.16 -26.94
CA GLN A 341 2.92 1.28 -27.03
C GLN A 341 1.68 2.05 -27.52
N ALA A 342 1.35 3.16 -26.87
CA ALA A 342 0.27 4.05 -27.28
C ALA A 342 0.74 5.05 -28.37
N ASP A 343 -0.13 5.40 -29.31
CA ASP A 343 0.20 6.28 -30.44
C ASP A 343 0.64 7.69 -30.00
N ASN A 344 0.09 8.19 -28.89
CA ASN A 344 0.45 9.47 -28.28
C ASN A 344 1.69 9.39 -27.36
N ASP A 345 2.36 8.25 -27.31
CA ASP A 345 3.52 8.01 -26.44
C ASP A 345 4.65 7.25 -27.16
N PRO A 346 5.26 7.84 -28.20
CA PRO A 346 6.28 7.17 -29.02
C PRO A 346 7.57 6.86 -28.27
N GLN A 347 7.79 7.45 -27.08
CA GLN A 347 8.93 7.16 -26.21
C GLN A 347 8.66 6.01 -25.23
N GLY A 348 7.41 5.56 -25.10
CA GLY A 348 7.04 4.39 -24.31
C GLY A 348 7.12 4.60 -22.80
N PHE A 349 6.79 5.79 -22.31
CA PHE A 349 6.68 6.07 -20.87
C PHE A 349 5.48 5.35 -20.23
N GLY A 350 4.42 5.07 -20.98
CA GLY A 350 3.16 4.55 -20.48
C GLY A 350 2.21 5.65 -19.98
N HIS A 351 1.10 5.24 -19.40
CA HIS A 351 0.02 6.06 -18.83
C HIS A 351 -0.44 5.56 -17.46
N ALA A 352 0.17 4.50 -16.91
CA ALA A 352 -0.11 4.04 -15.56
C ALA A 352 1.17 3.64 -14.83
N ILE A 353 1.28 4.05 -13.56
CA ILE A 353 2.37 3.66 -12.66
C ILE A 353 1.81 3.11 -11.36
N SER A 354 2.53 2.17 -10.75
CA SER A 354 2.29 1.65 -9.40
C SER A 354 3.19 2.39 -8.41
N ASN A 355 2.60 2.98 -7.38
CA ASN A 355 3.27 3.67 -6.30
C ASN A 355 3.26 2.81 -5.02
N GLY A 356 4.35 2.06 -4.80
CA GLY A 356 4.48 1.13 -3.69
C GLY A 356 5.22 1.71 -2.48
N SER A 357 5.02 1.08 -1.31
CA SER A 357 5.63 1.54 -0.05
C SER A 357 5.74 0.43 0.98
N PHE A 358 6.87 0.38 1.71
CA PHE A 358 7.02 -0.52 2.86
C PHE A 358 6.31 0.00 4.13
N SER A 359 5.65 1.17 4.06
CA SER A 359 5.06 1.83 5.23
C SER A 359 3.97 1.02 5.91
N LYS A 360 3.20 0.21 5.15
CA LYS A 360 2.10 -0.62 5.66
C LYS A 360 2.52 -2.09 5.88
N LEU A 361 3.69 -2.47 5.37
CA LEU A 361 4.21 -3.85 5.39
C LEU A 361 5.23 -4.06 6.50
N VAL A 362 6.08 -3.05 6.74
CA VAL A 362 7.19 -3.10 7.69
C VAL A 362 7.02 -2.00 8.74
N GLY A 363 6.99 -0.74 8.31
CA GLY A 363 6.78 0.37 9.23
C GLY A 363 6.98 1.72 8.53
N PRO A 364 6.18 2.75 8.86
CA PRO A 364 6.21 4.02 8.16
C PRO A 364 7.54 4.77 8.34
N GLY A 365 8.24 4.55 9.46
CA GLY A 365 9.54 5.16 9.76
C GLY A 365 10.70 4.71 8.86
N MET A 366 10.53 3.63 8.10
CA MET A 366 11.56 3.15 7.15
C MET A 366 11.78 4.12 5.98
N ARG A 367 10.82 5.02 5.71
CA ARG A 367 10.86 6.00 4.62
C ARG A 367 11.44 5.41 3.32
N THR A 368 10.95 4.25 2.92
CA THR A 368 11.41 3.50 1.75
C THR A 368 10.19 2.96 1.00
N GLY A 369 10.19 3.13 -0.32
CA GLY A 369 9.15 2.66 -1.23
C GLY A 369 9.71 2.55 -2.65
N TRP A 370 8.83 2.39 -3.62
CA TRP A 370 9.24 2.25 -5.02
C TRP A 370 8.15 2.76 -5.96
N LEU A 371 8.58 3.21 -7.14
CA LEU A 371 7.75 3.28 -8.33
C LEU A 371 7.96 2.00 -9.12
N GLU A 372 6.89 1.46 -9.71
CA GLU A 372 6.97 0.54 -10.84
C GLU A 372 6.17 1.06 -12.04
N GLY A 373 6.75 1.00 -13.23
CA GLY A 373 6.12 1.46 -14.47
C GLY A 373 6.82 0.87 -15.70
N SER A 374 6.85 1.62 -16.81
CA SER A 374 7.73 1.29 -17.92
C SER A 374 9.20 1.55 -17.56
N PRO A 375 10.17 0.88 -18.23
CA PRO A 375 11.59 1.19 -18.02
C PRO A 375 11.94 2.65 -18.31
N ALA A 376 11.31 3.26 -19.32
CA ALA A 376 11.50 4.67 -19.66
C ALA A 376 11.01 5.59 -18.54
N PHE A 377 9.83 5.32 -17.97
CA PHE A 377 9.29 6.11 -16.86
C PHE A 377 10.15 5.99 -15.60
N ALA A 378 10.53 4.77 -15.22
CA ALA A 378 11.35 4.54 -14.04
C ALA A 378 12.72 5.22 -14.15
N TYR A 379 13.34 5.16 -15.33
CA TYR A 379 14.59 5.89 -15.60
C TYR A 379 14.39 7.41 -15.54
N GLY A 380 13.33 7.94 -16.16
CA GLY A 380 12.98 9.36 -16.14
C GLY A 380 12.73 9.92 -14.75
N LEU A 381 12.07 9.13 -13.89
CA LEU A 381 11.87 9.47 -12.47
C LEU A 381 13.20 9.49 -11.72
N ALA A 382 14.08 8.52 -11.97
CA ALA A 382 15.41 8.50 -11.36
C ALA A 382 16.21 9.78 -11.65
N GLN A 383 15.91 10.47 -12.76
CA GLN A 383 16.55 11.74 -13.09
C GLN A 383 16.11 12.93 -12.20
N THR A 384 15.19 12.76 -11.25
CA THR A 384 14.66 13.84 -10.38
C THR A 384 15.81 14.60 -9.73
N GLY A 385 15.75 15.94 -9.69
CA GLY A 385 16.85 16.75 -9.16
C GLY A 385 17.26 16.37 -7.74
N ALA A 386 16.28 16.09 -6.87
CA ALA A 386 16.51 15.62 -5.51
C ALA A 386 17.19 14.23 -5.44
N THR A 387 17.02 13.40 -6.47
CA THR A 387 17.65 12.07 -6.60
C THR A 387 19.06 12.16 -7.15
N LYS A 388 19.32 13.04 -8.13
CA LYS A 388 20.67 13.24 -8.71
C LYS A 388 21.70 13.79 -7.71
N SER A 389 21.25 14.30 -6.57
CA SER A 389 22.09 14.79 -5.48
C SER A 389 22.65 13.64 -4.61
N GLY A 390 23.15 12.56 -5.23
CA GLY A 390 23.80 11.45 -4.55
C GLY A 390 22.98 10.15 -4.46
N GLY A 391 21.95 9.98 -5.29
CA GLY A 391 21.17 8.75 -5.41
C GLY A 391 19.80 8.79 -4.72
N SER A 392 19.06 7.70 -4.83
CA SER A 392 17.73 7.59 -4.22
C SER A 392 17.75 7.79 -2.70
N PRO A 393 16.70 8.38 -2.11
CA PRO A 393 16.62 8.59 -0.66
C PRO A 393 16.62 7.27 0.12
N SER A 394 17.04 7.35 1.39
CA SER A 394 16.97 6.25 2.37
C SER A 394 17.78 4.99 1.99
N GLN A 395 18.96 5.16 1.39
CA GLN A 395 19.84 4.07 0.92
C GLN A 395 20.07 2.95 1.95
N PHE A 396 20.35 3.28 3.22
CA PHE A 396 20.55 2.26 4.26
C PHE A 396 19.26 1.49 4.56
N CYS A 397 18.12 2.18 4.68
CA CYS A 397 16.83 1.49 4.85
C CYS A 397 16.51 0.59 3.64
N ALA A 398 16.87 1.02 2.43
CA ALA A 398 16.74 0.21 1.22
C ALA A 398 17.58 -1.08 1.30
N SER A 399 18.78 -1.04 1.89
CA SER A 399 19.59 -2.26 2.09
C SER A 399 18.97 -3.23 3.09
N LEU A 400 18.32 -2.71 4.15
CA LEU A 400 17.55 -3.54 5.08
C LEU A 400 16.35 -4.21 4.38
N MET A 401 15.63 -3.48 3.53
CA MET A 401 14.50 -4.04 2.78
C MET A 401 14.96 -5.07 1.75
N ALA A 402 16.12 -4.86 1.12
CA ALA A 402 16.70 -5.84 0.21
C ALA A 402 16.95 -7.18 0.93
N ASP A 403 17.56 -7.13 2.11
CA ASP A 403 17.81 -8.31 2.94
C ASP A 403 16.52 -9.02 3.37
N LEU A 404 15.48 -8.29 3.79
CA LEU A 404 14.20 -8.89 4.16
C LEU A 404 13.47 -9.55 2.98
N LEU A 405 13.59 -9.01 1.77
CA LEU A 405 13.02 -9.59 0.56
C LEU A 405 13.83 -10.80 0.08
N GLN A 406 15.15 -10.68 0.00
CA GLN A 406 16.04 -11.75 -0.47
C GLN A 406 16.02 -12.97 0.44
N SER A 407 15.85 -12.76 1.76
CA SER A 407 15.72 -13.86 2.72
C SER A 407 14.34 -14.51 2.75
N GLY A 408 13.33 -13.94 2.07
CA GLY A 408 11.92 -14.35 2.19
C GLY A 408 11.23 -13.92 3.48
N SER A 409 11.96 -13.32 4.43
CA SER A 409 11.43 -12.98 5.76
C SER A 409 10.25 -12.02 5.73
N LEU A 410 10.22 -11.07 4.77
CA LEU A 410 9.07 -10.18 4.62
C LEU A 410 7.84 -10.95 4.12
N GLN A 411 8.00 -11.80 3.10
CA GLN A 411 6.90 -12.57 2.54
C GLN A 411 6.31 -13.54 3.58
N ASP A 412 7.18 -14.24 4.31
CA ASP A 412 6.77 -15.13 5.39
C ASP A 412 6.00 -14.38 6.48
N ARG A 413 6.47 -13.19 6.86
CA ARG A 413 5.78 -12.36 7.85
C ARG A 413 4.43 -11.86 7.35
N LEU A 414 4.32 -11.45 6.08
CA LEU A 414 3.05 -11.04 5.50
C LEU A 414 2.02 -12.18 5.58
N ALA A 415 2.44 -13.40 5.22
CA ALA A 415 1.60 -14.58 5.21
C ALA A 415 1.22 -15.07 6.62
N THR A 416 2.17 -15.13 7.54
CA THR A 416 1.98 -15.79 8.85
C THR A 416 1.58 -14.85 9.97
N THR A 417 1.82 -13.55 9.81
CA THR A 417 1.58 -12.56 10.87
C THR A 417 0.67 -11.42 10.41
N ILE A 418 1.06 -10.65 9.40
CA ILE A 418 0.38 -9.38 9.10
C ILE A 418 -1.04 -9.61 8.60
N ARG A 419 -1.23 -10.43 7.55
CA ARG A 419 -2.57 -10.69 7.00
C ARG A 419 -3.49 -11.37 8.02
N PRO A 420 -3.08 -12.45 8.74
CA PRO A 420 -3.94 -13.05 9.77
C PRO A 420 -4.35 -12.08 10.87
N GLN A 421 -3.44 -11.21 11.33
CA GLN A 421 -3.73 -10.23 12.37
C GLN A 421 -4.69 -9.15 11.90
N LEU A 422 -4.50 -8.63 10.68
CA LEU A 422 -5.43 -7.66 10.09
C LEU A 422 -6.81 -8.28 9.83
N GLN A 423 -6.87 -9.53 9.35
CA GLN A 423 -8.11 -10.27 9.16
C GLN A 423 -8.87 -10.45 10.48
N HIS A 424 -8.18 -10.84 11.56
CA HIS A 424 -8.78 -11.00 12.89
C HIS A 424 -9.33 -9.67 13.43
N ARG A 425 -8.57 -8.58 13.31
CA ARG A 425 -9.00 -7.23 13.70
C ARG A 425 -10.19 -6.73 12.89
N HIS A 426 -10.16 -6.95 11.58
CA HIS A 426 -11.27 -6.66 10.69
C HIS A 426 -12.53 -7.43 11.13
N ARG A 427 -12.42 -8.72 11.45
CA ARG A 427 -13.54 -9.53 11.94
C ARG A 427 -14.14 -8.95 13.22
N ILE A 428 -13.33 -8.60 14.22
CA ILE A 428 -13.79 -7.97 15.46
C ILE A 428 -14.59 -6.69 15.17
N MET A 429 -14.03 -5.80 14.33
CA MET A 429 -14.68 -4.55 13.98
C MET A 429 -15.99 -4.79 13.22
N MET A 430 -16.02 -5.68 12.23
CA MET A 430 -17.22 -5.97 11.45
C MET A 430 -18.32 -6.63 12.29
N GLU A 431 -17.98 -7.55 13.20
CA GLU A 431 -18.94 -8.14 14.15
C GLU A 431 -19.57 -7.05 15.04
N ALA A 432 -18.75 -6.13 15.56
CA ALA A 432 -19.25 -5.02 16.36
C ALA A 432 -20.14 -4.07 15.54
N ILE A 433 -19.76 -3.76 14.29
CA ILE A 433 -20.53 -2.91 13.39
C ILE A 433 -21.90 -3.55 13.11
N HIS A 434 -21.93 -4.82 12.69
CA HIS A 434 -23.17 -5.54 12.41
C HIS A 434 -24.10 -5.59 13.64
N LYS A 435 -23.52 -5.82 14.82
CA LYS A 435 -24.28 -5.89 16.08
C LYS A 435 -24.81 -4.55 16.56
N HIS A 436 -24.01 -3.47 16.49
CA HIS A 436 -24.32 -2.20 17.16
C HIS A 436 -24.78 -1.10 16.20
N LEU A 437 -24.28 -1.08 14.96
CA LEU A 437 -24.64 -0.11 13.92
C LEU A 437 -25.66 -0.65 12.91
N GLY A 438 -25.70 -1.97 12.71
CA GLY A 438 -26.71 -2.63 11.85
C GLY A 438 -28.16 -2.23 12.19
N PRO A 439 -28.58 -2.23 13.48
CA PRO A 439 -29.92 -1.77 13.88
C PRO A 439 -30.20 -0.28 13.65
N LEU A 440 -29.18 0.51 13.30
CA LEU A 440 -29.27 1.95 13.05
C LEU A 440 -29.24 2.29 11.55
N SER A 441 -29.43 1.30 10.68
CA SER A 441 -29.46 1.47 9.21
C SER A 441 -28.18 2.11 8.65
N VAL A 442 -27.03 1.85 9.27
CA VAL A 442 -25.73 2.31 8.74
C VAL A 442 -25.34 1.41 7.57
N GLY A 443 -25.18 2.00 6.40
CA GLY A 443 -24.68 1.31 5.21
C GLY A 443 -23.19 0.98 5.36
N ILE A 444 -22.82 -0.23 4.97
CA ILE A 444 -21.49 -0.81 5.08
C ILE A 444 -21.23 -1.75 3.90
N ARG A 445 -19.95 -2.04 3.64
CA ARG A 445 -19.55 -3.05 2.67
C ARG A 445 -18.78 -4.18 3.35
N ASP A 446 -19.20 -5.41 3.09
CA ASP A 446 -18.59 -6.62 3.66
C ASP A 446 -17.41 -7.17 2.85
N ALA A 447 -17.22 -6.72 1.60
CA ALA A 447 -16.15 -7.15 0.69
C ALA A 447 -15.44 -5.95 0.04
N GLY A 448 -14.21 -6.11 -0.47
CA GLY A 448 -13.55 -5.05 -1.24
C GLY A 448 -14.17 -4.84 -2.64
N LEU A 449 -14.70 -5.92 -3.23
CA LEU A 449 -15.41 -5.94 -4.50
C LEU A 449 -16.71 -6.75 -4.30
N PRO A 450 -17.88 -6.33 -4.83
CA PRO A 450 -19.17 -6.96 -4.53
C PRO A 450 -19.23 -8.48 -4.79
N GLU A 451 -18.64 -8.94 -5.89
CA GLU A 451 -18.59 -10.38 -6.23
C GLU A 451 -17.33 -11.07 -5.66
N GLY A 452 -16.46 -10.31 -4.99
CA GLY A 452 -15.24 -10.80 -4.38
C GLY A 452 -15.49 -11.35 -2.98
N LEU A 453 -14.92 -12.52 -2.67
CA LEU A 453 -14.79 -13.03 -1.31
C LEU A 453 -13.46 -12.61 -0.67
N VAL A 454 -13.05 -11.36 -0.90
CA VAL A 454 -11.78 -10.81 -0.41
C VAL A 454 -12.01 -9.42 0.18
N TYR A 455 -11.36 -9.18 1.31
CA TYR A 455 -11.23 -7.87 1.94
C TYR A 455 -9.74 -7.53 2.10
N GLY A 456 -9.42 -6.28 2.39
CA GLY A 456 -8.05 -5.92 2.70
C GLY A 456 -7.87 -4.47 3.14
N GLY A 457 -6.62 -4.04 3.19
CA GLY A 457 -6.26 -2.71 3.66
C GLY A 457 -6.56 -2.54 5.16
N TYR A 458 -6.85 -1.30 5.56
CA TYR A 458 -6.99 -0.92 6.99
C TYR A 458 -8.36 -0.35 7.35
N PHE A 459 -9.24 -0.10 6.37
CA PHE A 459 -10.35 0.82 6.53
C PHE A 459 -11.70 0.16 6.31
N VAL A 460 -12.69 0.64 7.06
CA VAL A 460 -14.11 0.40 6.83
C VAL A 460 -14.76 1.75 6.58
N TRP A 461 -15.60 1.81 5.54
CA TRP A 461 -16.35 2.99 5.18
C TRP A 461 -17.82 2.81 5.53
N LEU A 462 -18.34 3.69 6.38
CA LEU A 462 -19.71 3.70 6.84
C LEU A 462 -20.47 4.84 6.16
N THR A 463 -21.70 4.59 5.75
CA THR A 463 -22.61 5.61 5.21
C THR A 463 -23.87 5.69 6.04
N PHE A 464 -24.24 6.89 6.47
CA PHE A 464 -25.46 7.16 7.22
C PHE A 464 -26.63 7.47 6.28
N GLU A 465 -27.84 7.29 6.81
CA GLU A 465 -29.08 7.72 6.16
C GLU A 465 -29.08 9.23 5.91
N GLU A 466 -29.90 9.66 4.96
CA GLU A 466 -30.07 11.06 4.62
C GLU A 466 -30.43 11.91 5.85
N GLY A 467 -29.79 13.08 5.98
CA GLY A 467 -30.01 14.02 7.09
C GLY A 467 -29.09 13.83 8.30
N ILE A 468 -28.28 12.76 8.37
CA ILE A 468 -27.27 12.60 9.41
C ILE A 468 -25.91 13.12 8.92
N SER A 469 -25.47 14.24 9.49
CA SER A 469 -24.17 14.85 9.19
C SER A 469 -23.03 14.11 9.89
N ALA A 470 -22.05 13.65 9.12
CA ALA A 470 -20.84 13.00 9.61
C ALA A 470 -19.96 13.96 10.41
N LYS A 471 -19.93 15.25 10.06
CA LYS A 471 -19.30 16.28 10.89
C LYS A 471 -19.90 16.32 12.28
N VAL A 472 -21.23 16.41 12.37
CA VAL A 472 -21.94 16.44 13.66
C VAL A 472 -21.70 15.15 14.46
N VAL A 473 -21.75 13.99 13.82
CA VAL A 473 -21.45 12.70 14.45
C VAL A 473 -20.02 12.69 15.01
N SER A 474 -19.02 13.12 14.23
CA SER A 474 -17.63 13.14 14.67
C SER A 474 -17.39 14.10 15.84
N GLN A 475 -18.03 15.28 15.83
CA GLN A 475 -17.95 16.25 16.93
C GLN A 475 -18.57 15.68 18.22
N ALA A 476 -19.77 15.11 18.13
CA ALA A 476 -20.43 14.49 19.27
C ALA A 476 -19.65 13.28 19.81
N ALA A 477 -19.05 12.47 18.93
CA ALA A 477 -18.18 11.36 19.34
C ALA A 477 -16.96 11.81 20.14
N ILE A 478 -16.30 12.90 19.72
CA ILE A 478 -15.17 13.46 20.46
C ILE A 478 -15.64 14.03 21.80
N ALA A 479 -16.67 14.88 21.78
CA ALA A 479 -17.11 15.62 22.96
C ALA A 479 -17.75 14.72 24.04
N GLU A 480 -18.58 13.76 23.64
CA GLU A 480 -19.39 12.95 24.56
C GLU A 480 -18.72 11.62 24.90
N GLU A 481 -17.91 11.05 23.99
CA GLU A 481 -17.40 9.68 24.10
C GLU A 481 -15.87 9.57 24.07
N ASN A 482 -15.15 10.69 23.92
CA ASN A 482 -13.70 10.72 23.66
C ASN A 482 -13.29 9.77 22.51
N LEU A 483 -14.13 9.71 21.47
CA LEU A 483 -13.97 8.84 20.31
C LEU A 483 -13.64 9.69 19.09
N VAL A 484 -12.50 9.42 18.44
CA VAL A 484 -12.09 10.09 17.21
C VAL A 484 -12.36 9.18 16.01
N VAL A 485 -13.17 9.66 15.07
CA VAL A 485 -13.48 8.97 13.81
C VAL A 485 -13.21 9.90 12.61
N GLY A 486 -12.90 9.33 11.45
CA GLY A 486 -12.65 10.13 10.24
C GLY A 486 -13.95 10.54 9.57
N ASN A 487 -14.37 11.80 9.70
CA ASN A 487 -15.56 12.27 8.98
C ASN A 487 -15.30 12.29 7.46
N GLY A 488 -16.33 12.03 6.67
CA GLY A 488 -16.21 11.82 5.22
C GLY A 488 -15.76 13.08 4.47
N THR A 489 -16.08 14.27 4.99
CA THR A 489 -15.67 15.54 4.38
C THR A 489 -14.16 15.77 4.39
N MET A 490 -13.42 15.11 5.30
CA MET A 490 -11.95 15.11 5.26
C MET A 490 -11.39 14.54 3.96
N PHE A 491 -12.15 13.67 3.29
CA PHE A 491 -11.73 12.95 2.08
C PHE A 491 -12.31 13.56 0.79
N GLN A 492 -12.91 14.76 0.90
CA GLN A 492 -13.38 15.53 -0.25
C GLN A 492 -12.22 16.15 -1.00
N VAL A 493 -12.33 16.17 -2.32
CA VAL A 493 -11.35 16.81 -3.19
C VAL A 493 -11.51 18.33 -3.08
N PRO A 494 -10.47 19.07 -2.64
CA PRO A 494 -10.59 20.49 -2.40
C PRO A 494 -10.86 21.30 -3.67
N GLY A 495 -11.79 22.24 -3.60
CA GLY A 495 -12.23 23.06 -4.72
C GLY A 495 -13.24 22.39 -5.65
N ASP A 496 -13.63 21.13 -5.37
CA ASP A 496 -14.67 20.39 -6.10
C ASP A 496 -15.56 19.56 -5.15
N GLU A 497 -15.79 20.08 -3.93
CA GLU A 497 -16.49 19.37 -2.84
C GLU A 497 -17.96 19.09 -3.17
N LYS A 498 -18.55 19.86 -4.10
CA LYS A 498 -19.95 19.70 -4.53
C LYS A 498 -20.16 18.52 -5.46
N THR A 499 -19.11 18.02 -6.13
CA THR A 499 -19.24 16.89 -7.06
C THR A 499 -19.59 15.60 -6.32
N VAL A 500 -19.04 15.37 -5.12
CA VAL A 500 -19.33 14.18 -4.31
C VAL A 500 -19.67 14.59 -2.87
N HIS A 501 -20.92 14.34 -2.49
CA HIS A 501 -21.39 14.57 -1.13
C HIS A 501 -20.84 13.48 -0.20
N LEU A 502 -20.03 13.86 0.80
CA LEU A 502 -19.40 12.95 1.75
C LEU A 502 -19.73 13.29 3.22
N ASP A 503 -20.60 14.26 3.49
CA ASP A 503 -21.03 14.57 4.86
C ASP A 503 -22.05 13.57 5.41
N ASN A 504 -22.27 12.44 4.75
CA ASN A 504 -23.04 11.32 5.26
C ASN A 504 -22.17 10.10 5.52
N ALA A 505 -20.84 10.23 5.55
CA ALA A 505 -19.95 9.08 5.64
C ALA A 505 -18.87 9.21 6.71
N VAL A 506 -18.43 8.09 7.27
CA VAL A 506 -17.34 8.02 8.25
C VAL A 506 -16.41 6.86 7.91
N ARG A 507 -15.10 7.11 8.00
CA ARG A 507 -14.07 6.08 7.93
C ARG A 507 -13.64 5.64 9.31
N LEU A 508 -13.61 4.33 9.53
CA LEU A 508 -12.96 3.69 10.68
C LEU A 508 -11.69 2.96 10.23
N THR A 509 -10.72 2.83 11.14
CA THR A 509 -9.52 2.00 10.97
C THR A 509 -9.48 0.90 12.01
N PHE A 510 -9.17 -0.33 11.59
CA PHE A 510 -8.98 -1.46 12.51
C PHE A 510 -7.50 -1.79 12.75
N ALA A 511 -6.59 -1.06 12.10
CA ALA A 511 -5.19 -1.43 12.02
C ALA A 511 -4.34 -1.00 13.22
N TYR A 512 -4.60 0.16 13.83
CA TYR A 512 -3.67 0.78 14.78
C TYR A 512 -3.94 0.43 16.25
N ILE A 513 -5.19 0.59 16.70
CA ILE A 513 -5.56 0.54 18.13
C ILE A 513 -5.51 -0.88 18.73
N PRO A 514 -5.53 -1.05 20.06
CA PRO A 514 -5.74 -2.36 20.69
C PRO A 514 -7.05 -3.04 20.26
N GLU A 515 -7.14 -4.36 20.39
CA GLU A 515 -8.31 -5.12 19.91
C GLU A 515 -9.56 -4.85 20.75
N GLU A 516 -9.37 -4.67 22.06
CA GLU A 516 -10.42 -4.32 23.02
C GLU A 516 -11.11 -2.99 22.70
N ASP A 517 -10.36 -2.05 22.11
CA ASP A 517 -10.87 -0.72 21.75
C ASP A 517 -11.68 -0.74 20.44
N LEU A 518 -11.55 -1.79 19.61
CA LEU A 518 -12.30 -1.90 18.35
C LEU A 518 -13.80 -2.00 18.61
N THR A 519 -14.20 -2.93 19.48
CA THR A 519 -15.61 -3.15 19.83
C THR A 519 -16.17 -1.94 20.58
N GLU A 520 -15.47 -1.48 21.64
CA GLU A 520 -15.89 -0.33 22.43
C GLU A 520 -16.02 0.95 21.58
N GLY A 521 -15.10 1.18 20.64
CA GLY A 521 -15.18 2.32 19.73
C GLY A 521 -16.44 2.31 18.85
N VAL A 522 -16.84 1.14 18.36
CA VAL A 522 -18.09 0.98 17.59
C VAL A 522 -19.32 1.12 18.48
N GLU A 523 -19.28 0.61 19.71
CA GLU A 523 -20.37 0.77 20.69
C GLU A 523 -20.60 2.25 21.04
N ARG A 524 -19.53 3.01 21.27
CA ARG A 524 -19.57 4.46 21.50
C ARG A 524 -20.16 5.19 20.30
N LEU A 525 -19.73 4.87 19.07
CA LEU A 525 -20.30 5.46 17.85
C LEU A 525 -21.81 5.18 17.72
N ALA A 526 -22.24 3.96 18.01
CA ALA A 526 -23.65 3.59 18.02
C ALA A 526 -24.45 4.37 19.08
N GLY A 527 -23.86 4.60 20.25
CA GLY A 527 -24.42 5.45 21.30
C GLY A 527 -24.67 6.89 20.83
N VAL A 528 -23.68 7.49 20.18
CA VAL A 528 -23.78 8.85 19.59
C VAL A 528 -24.88 8.91 18.53
N LEU A 529 -24.89 7.95 17.61
CA LEU A 529 -25.89 7.91 16.53
C LEU A 529 -27.32 7.75 17.08
N ARG A 530 -27.54 6.93 18.11
CA ARG A 530 -28.85 6.83 18.78
C ARG A 530 -29.30 8.18 19.35
N ARG A 531 -28.44 8.88 20.08
CA ARG A 531 -28.76 10.19 20.66
C ARG A 531 -29.07 11.24 19.59
N ILE A 532 -28.33 11.22 18.48
CA ILE A 532 -28.60 12.11 17.33
C ILE A 532 -29.95 11.79 16.69
N LYS A 533 -30.28 10.51 16.50
CA LYS A 533 -31.58 10.10 15.95
C LYS A 533 -32.75 10.43 16.89
N GLU A 534 -32.56 10.31 18.21
CA GLU A 534 -33.57 10.63 19.22
C GLU A 534 -33.81 12.14 19.40
N ASN A 535 -32.77 12.96 19.21
CA ASN A 535 -32.87 14.42 19.39
C ASN A 535 -32.07 15.20 18.32
N PRO A 536 -32.49 15.19 17.05
CA PRO A 536 -31.73 15.79 15.95
C PRO A 536 -31.54 17.30 16.10
N GLU A 537 -32.52 18.02 16.66
CA GLU A 537 -32.47 19.48 16.80
C GLU A 537 -31.39 19.94 17.78
N LYS A 538 -31.12 19.16 18.86
CA LYS A 538 -30.01 19.43 19.79
C LYS A 538 -28.66 19.48 19.05
N TYR A 539 -28.44 18.52 18.15
CA TYR A 539 -27.15 18.32 17.49
C TYR A 539 -26.97 19.19 16.23
N LYS A 540 -28.06 19.65 15.60
CA LYS A 540 -27.99 20.65 14.53
C LYS A 540 -27.44 22.00 15.02
N ALA A 541 -27.80 22.43 16.22
CA ALA A 541 -27.36 23.71 16.79
C ALA A 541 -25.84 23.74 17.10
N SER A 542 -25.23 22.59 17.41
CA SER A 542 -23.80 22.46 17.73
C SER A 542 -22.87 22.37 16.52
N ALA A 543 -23.40 22.22 15.31
CA ALA A 543 -22.61 21.99 14.09
C ALA A 543 -21.73 23.20 13.66
N SER A 544 -21.96 24.39 14.22
CA SER A 544 -21.42 25.65 13.69
C SER A 544 -20.03 26.08 14.20
N THR A 545 -19.41 25.37 15.16
CA THR A 545 -18.33 25.94 15.97
C THR A 545 -16.93 25.34 15.84
N THR A 546 -16.71 24.28 15.05
CA THR A 546 -15.39 23.59 15.05
C THR A 546 -14.87 23.29 13.64
N ALA A 547 -13.61 23.64 13.37
CA ALA A 547 -12.96 23.42 12.08
C ALA A 547 -12.39 22.00 11.97
N ASP A 548 -12.36 21.43 10.75
CA ASP A 548 -11.80 20.10 10.44
C ASP A 548 -10.32 19.96 10.87
N SER A 549 -9.62 21.07 11.15
CA SER A 549 -8.24 21.12 11.63
C SER A 549 -8.01 20.38 12.95
N ASP A 550 -9.00 20.33 13.85
CA ASP A 550 -8.83 19.74 15.18
C ASP A 550 -8.77 18.20 15.12
N ILE A 551 -9.46 17.60 14.14
CA ILE A 551 -9.43 16.15 13.88
C ILE A 551 -8.12 15.75 13.17
N ILE A 552 -7.61 16.61 12.27
CA ILE A 552 -6.36 16.38 11.54
C ILE A 552 -5.15 16.35 12.50
N ASN A 553 -5.14 17.20 13.53
CA ASN A 553 -4.05 17.22 14.51
C ASN A 553 -4.04 15.98 15.42
N ALA A 554 -5.20 15.37 15.72
CA ALA A 554 -5.28 14.10 16.46
C ALA A 554 -4.70 12.89 15.68
N ASN A 555 -4.41 13.08 14.39
CA ASN A 555 -3.83 12.08 13.50
C ASN A 555 -2.28 12.11 13.50
N LYS A 556 -1.67 13.18 14.02
CA LYS A 556 -0.24 13.25 14.36
C LYS A 556 -0.02 12.73 15.79
#